data_AF-M2B7Y2-F1
#
_entry.id   AF-M2B7Y2-F1
#
_cell.length_a   1.000
_cell.length_b   1.000
_cell.length_c   1.000
_cell.angle_alpha   90.00
_cell.angle_beta   90.00
_cell.angle_gamma   90.00
#
_symmetry.space_group_name_H-M   'P 1'
#
loop_
_entity.id
_entity.type
_entity.pdbx_description
1 polymer ?
#
loop_
_entity_poly.entity_id
_entity_poly.type
_entity_poly.pdbx_seq_one_letter_code
_entity_poly.pdbx_strand_id
1 'polypeptide(L)'
;MIKENEDKLLNSDLFKAFLKKDLNRCDFISQWLSAHNVPHSIVNLAQKKHIIIKYPAQFYDKNFKMKTLTAHYDRAPDTQGANDNSASCFILMNFAKKLCSYTRPHNIKIIFTDGEEAGAAGLKEQGAYTLGTGLKKLKMDGDDIFVFDMCGRGDTLILSRSGIFGRDKAKTKRLDELHKRAGLLAQRACPNQWLSMLTAYSDNAGFIAAGLFAQVITLLPRKEAETLLHCLPKEKLTGQNKTAMGELTDMVIKNQKPPQGSPFEEIIPFTWQLMHTADDKIETLNSEAFTLTEKYLTALAENYR
;
A
#
# COMPACT_ATOMS: atom_id res chain seq x y z
N MET A 1 0.51 27.88 -6.96
CA MET A 1 0.24 26.98 -8.11
C MET A 1 0.33 25.49 -7.81
N ILE A 2 1.48 24.88 -7.44
CA ILE A 2 1.54 23.42 -7.16
C ILE A 2 0.75 23.06 -5.88
N LYS A 3 1.05 23.72 -4.76
CA LYS A 3 0.37 23.50 -3.46
C LYS A 3 -1.16 23.75 -3.50
N GLU A 4 -1.59 24.74 -4.28
CA GLU A 4 -3.02 25.06 -4.48
C GLU A 4 -3.79 23.98 -5.26
N ASN A 5 -3.13 23.18 -6.11
CA ASN A 5 -3.77 22.07 -6.81
C ASN A 5 -3.79 20.79 -5.95
N GLU A 6 -2.83 20.63 -5.05
CA GLU A 6 -2.71 19.47 -4.14
C GLU A 6 -3.77 19.54 -3.02
N ASP A 7 -3.96 20.72 -2.41
CA ASP A 7 -5.02 20.93 -1.42
C ASP A 7 -6.42 20.81 -2.04
N LYS A 8 -6.56 21.10 -3.35
CA LYS A 8 -7.82 20.90 -4.10
C LYS A 8 -8.17 19.43 -4.29
N LEU A 9 -7.18 18.54 -4.46
CA LEU A 9 -7.44 17.11 -4.65
C LEU A 9 -7.97 16.50 -3.36
N LEU A 10 -7.27 16.74 -2.24
CA LEU A 10 -7.66 16.27 -0.91
C LEU A 10 -9.01 16.84 -0.49
N ASN A 11 -9.27 18.13 -0.74
CA ASN A 11 -10.53 18.76 -0.34
C ASN A 11 -11.65 18.66 -1.39
N SER A 12 -11.45 17.89 -2.47
CA SER A 12 -12.41 17.77 -3.55
C SER A 12 -13.72 17.13 -3.09
N ASP A 13 -14.84 17.60 -3.63
CA ASP A 13 -16.15 16.99 -3.39
C ASP A 13 -16.18 15.51 -3.81
N LEU A 14 -15.37 15.16 -4.81
CA LEU A 14 -15.20 13.78 -5.26
C LEU A 14 -14.56 12.91 -4.18
N PHE A 15 -13.48 13.35 -3.54
CA PHE A 15 -12.84 12.57 -2.48
C PHE A 15 -13.73 12.48 -1.24
N LYS A 16 -14.39 13.58 -0.85
CA LYS A 16 -15.39 13.57 0.23
C LYS A 16 -16.55 12.60 -0.06
N ALA A 17 -17.01 12.53 -1.31
CA ALA A 17 -18.02 11.57 -1.72
C ALA A 17 -17.52 10.12 -1.58
N PHE A 18 -16.26 9.85 -1.91
CA PHE A 18 -15.64 8.53 -1.78
C PHE A 18 -15.55 8.04 -0.32
N LEU A 19 -15.48 8.96 0.65
CA LEU A 19 -15.38 8.64 2.08
C LEU A 19 -16.72 8.32 2.75
N LYS A 20 -17.86 8.50 2.07
CA LYS A 20 -19.18 8.23 2.65
C LYS A 20 -19.30 6.77 3.13
N LYS A 21 -19.92 6.57 4.30
CA LYS A 21 -19.93 5.28 5.00
C LYS A 21 -20.72 4.19 4.25
N ASP A 22 -21.81 4.59 3.62
CA ASP A 22 -22.77 3.78 2.87
C ASP A 22 -22.43 3.58 1.40
N LEU A 23 -21.32 4.15 0.93
CA LEU A 23 -20.91 4.08 -0.46
C LEU A 23 -20.49 2.66 -0.87
N ASN A 24 -21.05 2.15 -1.96
CA ASN A 24 -20.46 1.01 -2.66
C ASN A 24 -19.16 1.47 -3.37
N ARG A 25 -18.03 1.22 -2.72
CA ARG A 25 -16.71 1.68 -3.18
C ARG A 25 -16.27 1.00 -4.49
N CYS A 26 -16.66 -0.26 -4.71
CA CYS A 26 -16.38 -0.96 -5.97
C CYS A 26 -17.06 -0.25 -7.15
N ASP A 27 -18.35 0.04 -7.01
CA ASP A 27 -19.14 0.72 -8.03
C ASP A 27 -18.63 2.15 -8.25
N PHE A 28 -18.31 2.87 -7.17
CA PHE A 28 -17.77 4.23 -7.27
C PHE A 28 -16.46 4.28 -8.08
N ILE A 29 -15.50 3.42 -7.75
CA ILE A 29 -14.22 3.36 -8.47
C ILE A 29 -14.46 3.01 -9.94
N SER A 30 -15.28 1.99 -10.23
CA SER A 30 -15.59 1.56 -11.60
C SER A 30 -16.29 2.65 -12.43
N GLN A 31 -17.25 3.37 -11.85
CA GLN A 31 -17.93 4.48 -12.50
C GLN A 31 -16.96 5.63 -12.78
N TRP A 32 -16.11 5.97 -11.81
CA TRP A 32 -15.10 7.01 -12.00
C TRP A 32 -14.10 6.65 -13.10
N LEU A 33 -13.61 5.40 -13.13
CA LEU A 33 -12.71 4.92 -14.17
C LEU A 33 -13.38 4.96 -15.56
N SER A 34 -14.64 4.57 -15.65
CA SER A 34 -15.44 4.64 -16.87
C SER A 34 -15.57 6.08 -17.38
N ALA A 35 -15.92 7.01 -16.49
CA ALA A 35 -16.06 8.44 -16.81
C ALA A 35 -14.76 9.08 -17.31
N HIS A 36 -13.61 8.48 -16.99
CA HIS A 36 -12.29 8.93 -17.39
C HIS A 36 -11.66 8.08 -18.51
N ASN A 37 -12.43 7.18 -19.13
CA ASN A 37 -11.96 6.27 -20.18
C ASN A 37 -10.75 5.40 -19.76
N VAL A 38 -10.65 5.06 -18.48
CA VAL A 38 -9.61 4.16 -17.97
C VAL A 38 -10.07 2.70 -18.16
N PRO A 39 -9.33 1.87 -18.92
CA PRO A 39 -9.74 0.50 -19.21
C PRO A 39 -9.65 -0.36 -17.94
N HIS A 40 -10.78 -0.95 -17.54
CA HIS A 40 -10.84 -1.79 -16.35
C HIS A 40 -11.87 -2.91 -16.51
N SER A 41 -11.75 -3.90 -15.63
CA SER A 41 -12.68 -5.03 -15.51
C SER A 41 -12.86 -5.38 -14.04
N ILE A 42 -14.03 -5.88 -13.68
CA ILE A 42 -14.30 -6.40 -12.34
C ILE A 42 -14.19 -7.92 -12.40
N VAL A 43 -13.37 -8.50 -11.54
CA VAL A 43 -13.19 -9.95 -11.40
C VAL A 43 -13.72 -10.38 -10.04
N ASN A 44 -14.70 -11.29 -10.05
CA ASN A 44 -15.22 -11.89 -8.83
C ASN A 44 -14.46 -13.19 -8.51
N LEU A 45 -13.80 -13.25 -7.36
CA LEU A 45 -13.10 -14.42 -6.85
C LEU A 45 -13.51 -14.67 -5.41
N ALA A 46 -14.04 -15.87 -5.12
CA ALA A 46 -14.48 -16.25 -3.77
C ALA A 46 -15.38 -15.18 -3.10
N GLN A 47 -16.35 -14.66 -3.86
CA GLN A 47 -17.30 -13.61 -3.46
C GLN A 47 -16.69 -12.22 -3.20
N LYS A 48 -15.43 -12.02 -3.56
CA LYS A 48 -14.74 -10.72 -3.48
C LYS A 48 -14.57 -10.14 -4.87
N LYS A 49 -14.85 -8.85 -5.03
CA LYS A 49 -14.79 -8.17 -6.33
C LYS A 49 -13.51 -7.37 -6.44
N HIS A 50 -12.58 -7.77 -7.29
CA HIS A 50 -11.36 -7.01 -7.56
C HIS A 50 -11.51 -6.19 -8.84
N ILE A 51 -11.04 -4.95 -8.85
CA ILE A 51 -11.04 -4.09 -10.04
C ILE A 51 -9.66 -4.15 -10.66
N ILE A 52 -9.55 -4.67 -11.88
CA ILE A 52 -8.28 -4.81 -12.60
C ILE A 52 -8.22 -3.79 -13.73
N ILE A 53 -7.22 -2.93 -13.70
CA ILE A 53 -6.88 -1.98 -14.75
C ILE A 53 -5.71 -2.56 -15.56
N LYS A 54 -5.94 -2.73 -16.86
CA LYS A 54 -4.95 -3.21 -17.83
C LYS A 54 -5.05 -2.36 -19.09
N TYR A 55 -3.89 -1.97 -19.61
CA TYR A 55 -3.76 -1.06 -20.74
C TYR A 55 -3.60 -1.83 -22.06
N PRO A 56 -3.63 -1.16 -23.23
CA PRO A 56 -3.29 -1.77 -24.51
C PRO A 56 -1.88 -2.37 -24.56
N ALA A 57 -1.67 -3.35 -25.46
CA ALA A 57 -0.43 -4.12 -25.57
C ALA A 57 0.83 -3.25 -25.76
N GLN A 58 0.70 -2.10 -26.45
CA GLN A 58 1.79 -1.15 -26.69
C GLN A 58 2.44 -0.58 -25.40
N PHE A 59 1.76 -0.69 -24.26
CA PHE A 59 2.27 -0.21 -22.98
C PHE A 59 3.08 -1.25 -22.20
N TYR A 60 3.29 -2.43 -22.80
CA TYR A 60 4.02 -3.55 -22.22
C TYR A 60 5.18 -3.95 -23.13
N ASP A 61 6.41 -3.72 -22.66
CA ASP A 61 7.62 -4.19 -23.35
C ASP A 61 8.25 -5.35 -22.57
N LYS A 62 8.48 -6.48 -23.26
CA LYS A 62 9.06 -7.71 -22.69
C LYS A 62 10.44 -7.52 -22.04
N ASN A 63 11.15 -6.44 -22.35
CA ASN A 63 12.44 -6.13 -21.76
C ASN A 63 12.33 -5.56 -20.34
N PHE A 64 11.14 -5.13 -19.92
CA PHE A 64 10.90 -4.61 -18.58
C PHE A 64 9.99 -5.54 -17.78
N LYS A 65 10.25 -5.62 -16.47
CA LYS A 65 9.36 -6.33 -15.56
C LYS A 65 7.99 -5.67 -15.51
N MET A 66 6.97 -6.53 -15.47
CA MET A 66 5.62 -6.16 -15.09
C MET A 66 5.59 -5.71 -13.63
N LYS A 67 4.93 -4.58 -13.40
CA LYS A 67 4.68 -4.01 -12.07
C LYS A 67 3.17 -4.03 -11.82
N THR A 68 2.78 -4.64 -10.71
CA THR A 68 1.40 -4.70 -10.25
C THR A 68 1.26 -3.76 -9.08
N LEU A 69 0.48 -2.70 -9.22
CA LEU A 69 0.19 -1.78 -8.12
C LEU A 69 -1.15 -2.16 -7.51
N THR A 70 -1.21 -2.21 -6.19
CA THR A 70 -2.40 -2.66 -5.45
C THR A 70 -2.74 -1.70 -4.33
N ALA A 71 -4.03 -1.52 -4.06
CA ALA A 71 -4.57 -0.90 -2.85
C ALA A 71 -5.95 -1.50 -2.59
N HIS A 72 -6.28 -1.77 -1.33
CA HIS A 72 -7.58 -2.33 -1.00
C HIS A 72 -8.63 -1.22 -0.87
N TYR A 73 -9.82 -1.50 -1.39
CA TYR A 73 -10.94 -0.55 -1.33
C TYR A 73 -11.99 -0.94 -0.30
N ASP A 74 -11.93 -2.13 0.30
CA ASP A 74 -12.72 -2.40 1.49
C ASP A 74 -12.22 -1.55 2.66
N ARG A 75 -12.98 -1.54 3.73
CA ARG A 75 -12.78 -0.64 4.86
C ARG A 75 -13.32 -1.28 6.13
N ALA A 76 -12.65 -1.05 7.24
CA ALA A 76 -13.19 -1.32 8.56
C ALA A 76 -14.62 -0.74 8.75
N PRO A 77 -15.53 -1.47 9.41
CA PRO A 77 -16.88 -0.98 9.68
C PRO A 77 -16.90 0.36 10.42
N ASP A 78 -17.90 1.19 10.11
CA ASP A 78 -18.19 2.46 10.79
C ASP A 78 -17.10 3.55 10.76
N THR A 79 -16.01 3.38 10.01
CA THR A 79 -14.97 4.41 9.82
C THR A 79 -15.15 5.17 8.49
N GLN A 80 -14.49 6.32 8.35
CA GLN A 80 -14.29 6.90 7.01
C GLN A 80 -13.21 6.15 6.24
N GLY A 81 -12.24 5.53 6.92
CA GLY A 81 -11.13 4.83 6.28
C GLY A 81 -10.33 5.78 5.40
N ALA A 82 -10.16 7.03 5.85
CA ALA A 82 -9.66 8.10 5.01
C ALA A 82 -8.21 7.85 4.60
N ASN A 83 -7.36 7.48 5.56
CA ASN A 83 -6.02 7.00 5.30
C ASN A 83 -6.02 5.51 4.94
N ASP A 84 -6.84 4.71 5.63
CA ASP A 84 -6.94 3.25 5.49
C ASP A 84 -8.28 2.82 4.83
N ASN A 85 -8.33 2.62 3.51
CA ASN A 85 -7.26 2.86 2.54
C ASN A 85 -7.73 3.74 1.38
N SER A 86 -8.61 4.70 1.69
CA SER A 86 -9.18 5.63 0.70
C SER A 86 -8.14 6.50 0.02
N ALA A 87 -7.15 7.00 0.76
CA ALA A 87 -6.08 7.82 0.20
C ALA A 87 -5.32 7.06 -0.90
N SER A 88 -4.84 5.83 -0.63
CA SER A 88 -4.10 5.06 -1.63
C SER A 88 -4.98 4.68 -2.82
N CYS A 89 -6.24 4.33 -2.58
CA CYS A 89 -7.20 4.09 -3.66
C CYS A 89 -7.32 5.32 -4.57
N PHE A 90 -7.53 6.50 -3.98
CA PHE A 90 -7.73 7.73 -4.73
C PHE A 90 -6.48 8.19 -5.49
N ILE A 91 -5.30 8.02 -4.88
CA ILE A 91 -4.01 8.26 -5.53
C ILE A 91 -3.86 7.34 -6.76
N LEU A 92 -4.13 6.04 -6.61
CA LEU A 92 -4.03 5.08 -7.71
C LEU A 92 -5.10 5.30 -8.80
N MET A 93 -6.31 5.77 -8.46
CA MET A 93 -7.32 6.16 -9.45
C MET A 93 -6.80 7.29 -10.36
N ASN A 94 -6.28 8.36 -9.76
CA ASN A 94 -5.71 9.48 -10.49
C ASN A 94 -4.47 9.08 -11.30
N PHE A 95 -3.63 8.23 -10.73
CA PHE A 95 -2.47 7.70 -11.44
C PHE A 95 -2.87 6.79 -12.62
N ALA A 96 -3.94 6.00 -12.48
CA ALA A 96 -4.46 5.19 -13.58
C ALA A 96 -4.89 6.07 -14.77
N LYS A 97 -5.59 7.16 -14.50
CA LYS A 97 -5.93 8.18 -15.51
C LYS A 97 -4.67 8.80 -16.11
N LYS A 98 -3.65 9.11 -15.30
CA LYS A 98 -2.36 9.66 -15.78
C LYS A 98 -1.65 8.69 -16.73
N LEU A 99 -1.67 7.38 -16.45
CA LEU A 99 -1.06 6.38 -17.33
C LEU A 99 -1.71 6.33 -18.73
N CYS A 100 -3.00 6.66 -18.87
CA CYS A 100 -3.65 6.78 -20.17
C CYS A 100 -3.03 7.87 -21.07
N SER A 101 -2.35 8.87 -20.51
CA SER A 101 -1.68 9.92 -21.29
C SER A 101 -0.22 9.58 -21.63
N TYR A 102 0.31 8.43 -21.19
CA TYR A 102 1.67 8.02 -21.53
C TYR A 102 1.75 7.60 -22.99
N THR A 103 2.90 7.82 -23.61
CA THR A 103 3.19 7.43 -25.00
C THR A 103 4.23 6.32 -25.12
N ARG A 104 4.80 5.90 -23.99
CA ARG A 104 5.86 4.89 -23.90
C ARG A 104 5.43 3.72 -23.01
N PRO A 105 5.99 2.51 -23.21
CA PRO A 105 5.74 1.38 -22.32
C PRO A 105 6.10 1.72 -20.88
N HIS A 106 5.15 1.47 -19.96
CA HIS A 106 5.32 1.65 -18.51
C HIS A 106 5.26 0.31 -17.77
N ASN A 107 4.76 -0.77 -18.39
CA ASN A 107 4.67 -2.11 -17.82
C ASN A 107 3.93 -2.15 -16.47
N ILE A 108 2.82 -1.43 -16.35
CA ILE A 108 2.02 -1.36 -15.13
C ILE A 108 0.63 -1.95 -15.37
N LYS A 109 0.15 -2.71 -14.37
CA LYS A 109 -1.27 -2.97 -14.12
C LYS A 109 -1.62 -2.51 -12.72
N ILE A 110 -2.85 -2.09 -12.51
CA ILE A 110 -3.34 -1.65 -11.20
C ILE A 110 -4.49 -2.57 -10.80
N ILE A 111 -4.51 -3.00 -9.54
CA ILE A 111 -5.59 -3.83 -9.00
C ILE A 111 -6.09 -3.20 -7.72
N PHE A 112 -7.37 -2.83 -7.67
CA PHE A 112 -8.03 -2.53 -6.41
C PHE A 112 -8.55 -3.82 -5.80
N THR A 113 -8.01 -4.18 -4.64
CA THR A 113 -8.30 -5.41 -3.91
C THR A 113 -9.51 -5.23 -2.98
N ASP A 114 -10.15 -6.34 -2.66
CA ASP A 114 -11.35 -6.40 -1.82
C ASP A 114 -11.10 -7.45 -0.74
N GLY A 115 -11.67 -7.24 0.44
CA GLY A 115 -11.53 -8.11 1.60
C GLY A 115 -10.10 -8.20 2.14
N GLU A 116 -9.35 -7.11 2.19
CA GLU A 116 -8.11 -7.02 2.96
C GLU A 116 -8.41 -7.16 4.45
N GLU A 117 -9.45 -6.47 4.92
CA GLU A 117 -9.86 -6.36 6.33
C GLU A 117 -10.34 -7.70 6.90
N ALA A 118 -10.82 -8.58 6.02
CA ALA A 118 -11.17 -9.97 6.36
C ALA A 118 -9.95 -10.80 6.78
N GLY A 119 -8.73 -10.34 6.50
CA GLY A 119 -7.48 -10.98 6.89
C GLY A 119 -7.32 -11.15 8.41
N ALA A 120 -8.00 -10.31 9.21
CA ALA A 120 -8.06 -10.45 10.66
C ALA A 120 -8.70 -11.78 11.13
N ALA A 121 -9.62 -12.34 10.34
CA ALA A 121 -10.24 -13.65 10.59
C ALA A 121 -9.36 -14.82 10.10
N GLY A 122 -8.34 -14.55 9.28
CA GLY A 122 -7.39 -15.52 8.79
C GLY A 122 -6.87 -15.19 7.39
N LEU A 123 -5.63 -15.59 7.12
CA LEU A 123 -4.92 -15.26 5.88
C LEU A 123 -5.61 -15.73 4.59
N LYS A 124 -6.38 -16.83 4.66
CA LYS A 124 -7.14 -17.35 3.50
C LYS A 124 -8.38 -16.53 3.18
N GLU A 125 -8.89 -15.80 4.17
CA GLU A 125 -10.04 -14.90 4.00
C GLU A 125 -9.61 -13.59 3.35
N GLN A 126 -8.33 -13.21 3.42
CA GLN A 126 -7.83 -12.03 2.72
C GLN A 126 -7.98 -12.17 1.20
N GLY A 127 -8.57 -11.19 0.53
CA GLY A 127 -8.81 -11.27 -0.92
C GLY A 127 -7.53 -11.39 -1.74
N ALA A 128 -6.44 -10.74 -1.32
CA ALA A 128 -5.13 -10.88 -1.96
C ALA A 128 -4.61 -12.32 -2.00
N TYR A 129 -4.97 -13.18 -1.03
CA TYR A 129 -4.59 -14.59 -1.08
C TYR A 129 -5.24 -15.29 -2.28
N THR A 130 -6.56 -15.21 -2.40
CA THR A 130 -7.29 -15.85 -3.51
C THR A 130 -6.88 -15.25 -4.86
N LEU A 131 -6.79 -13.92 -4.95
CA LEU A 131 -6.28 -13.22 -6.13
C LEU A 131 -4.86 -13.71 -6.49
N GLY A 132 -3.96 -13.78 -5.51
CA GLY A 132 -2.60 -14.29 -5.69
C GLY A 132 -2.57 -15.70 -6.25
N THR A 133 -3.38 -16.63 -5.73
CA THR A 133 -3.46 -17.99 -6.29
C THR A 133 -3.91 -17.99 -7.75
N GLY A 134 -4.84 -17.10 -8.11
CA GLY A 134 -5.26 -16.89 -9.50
C GLY A 134 -4.13 -16.37 -10.39
N LEU A 135 -3.43 -15.33 -9.95
CA LEU A 135 -2.28 -14.76 -10.67
C LEU A 135 -1.18 -15.80 -10.92
N LYS A 136 -0.89 -16.64 -9.92
CA LYS A 136 0.08 -17.73 -10.04
C LYS A 136 -0.36 -18.79 -11.05
N LYS A 137 -1.64 -19.18 -11.06
CA LYS A 137 -2.20 -20.10 -12.08
C LYS A 137 -2.08 -19.53 -13.50
N LEU A 138 -2.17 -18.21 -13.64
CA LEU A 138 -1.97 -17.49 -14.90
C LEU A 138 -0.49 -17.24 -15.24
N LYS A 139 0.46 -17.80 -14.47
CA LYS A 139 1.91 -17.62 -14.62
C LYS A 139 2.36 -16.15 -14.55
N MET A 140 1.68 -15.36 -13.72
CA MET A 140 2.02 -13.96 -13.42
C MET A 140 2.82 -13.81 -12.11
N ASP A 141 3.43 -14.89 -11.63
CA ASP A 141 4.26 -14.95 -10.43
C ASP A 141 5.69 -14.41 -10.63
N GLY A 142 5.98 -13.91 -11.85
CA GLY A 142 7.18 -13.14 -12.18
C GLY A 142 7.08 -11.64 -11.91
N ASP A 143 5.86 -11.12 -11.71
CA ASP A 143 5.59 -9.69 -11.57
C ASP A 143 6.12 -9.14 -10.24
N ASP A 144 6.56 -7.88 -10.26
CA ASP A 144 6.86 -7.13 -9.05
C ASP A 144 5.55 -6.52 -8.52
N ILE A 145 5.11 -6.90 -7.33
CA ILE A 145 3.86 -6.39 -6.72
C ILE A 145 4.20 -5.32 -5.69
N PHE A 146 3.55 -4.16 -5.80
CA PHE A 146 3.64 -3.03 -4.88
C PHE A 146 2.26 -2.80 -4.26
N VAL A 147 2.18 -2.91 -2.93
CA VAL A 147 0.97 -2.72 -2.13
C VAL A 147 1.03 -1.34 -1.52
N PHE A 148 0.13 -0.45 -1.90
CA PHE A 148 0.00 0.89 -1.35
C PHE A 148 -1.06 0.89 -0.27
N ASP A 149 -0.63 1.24 0.94
CA ASP A 149 -1.45 1.18 2.13
C ASP A 149 -1.16 2.40 3.00
N MET A 150 -2.19 3.02 3.56
CA MET A 150 -2.07 4.22 4.41
C MET A 150 -1.19 5.34 3.83
N CYS A 151 -1.33 5.65 2.53
CA CYS A 151 -0.47 6.62 1.82
C CYS A 151 -0.95 8.09 1.90
N GLY A 152 -1.89 8.43 2.79
CA GLY A 152 -2.52 9.75 2.88
C GLY A 152 -2.01 10.68 3.98
N ARG A 153 -1.12 10.19 4.85
CA ARG A 153 -0.57 10.97 5.98
C ARG A 153 0.93 10.76 6.13
N GLY A 154 1.70 11.83 5.96
CA GLY A 154 3.15 11.83 6.21
C GLY A 154 3.95 12.59 5.17
N ASP A 155 5.26 12.68 5.42
CA ASP A 155 6.25 13.35 4.56
C ASP A 155 7.42 12.41 4.17
N THR A 156 7.33 11.15 4.60
CA THR A 156 8.37 10.14 4.44
C THR A 156 7.76 8.84 3.95
N LEU A 157 8.24 8.36 2.80
CA LEU A 157 7.85 7.09 2.20
C LEU A 157 8.51 5.93 2.92
N ILE A 158 7.74 4.92 3.29
CA ILE A 158 8.20 3.78 4.06
C ILE A 158 8.12 2.52 3.21
N LEU A 159 9.28 1.88 3.02
CA LEU A 159 9.37 0.54 2.44
C LEU A 159 9.30 -0.49 3.57
N SER A 160 8.16 -1.18 3.64
CA SER A 160 7.96 -2.19 4.68
C SER A 160 8.94 -3.34 4.59
N ARG A 161 9.39 -3.82 5.75
CA ARG A 161 10.16 -5.04 5.91
C ARG A 161 9.31 -6.24 6.35
N SER A 162 7.99 -6.12 6.48
CA SER A 162 7.11 -7.20 6.98
C SER A 162 7.23 -8.50 6.18
N GLY A 163 7.41 -8.40 4.86
CA GLY A 163 7.61 -9.58 4.00
C GLY A 163 8.92 -10.34 4.23
N ILE A 164 9.93 -9.71 4.82
CA ILE A 164 11.32 -10.23 4.92
C ILE A 164 11.71 -10.50 6.38
N PHE A 165 11.30 -9.63 7.29
CA PHE A 165 11.74 -9.65 8.69
C PHE A 165 11.45 -10.98 9.37
N GLY A 166 12.46 -11.53 10.05
CA GLY A 166 12.34 -12.75 10.84
C GLY A 166 12.19 -14.06 10.06
N ARG A 167 12.26 -14.01 8.72
CA ARG A 167 12.16 -15.16 7.81
C ARG A 167 13.53 -15.67 7.37
N ASP A 168 13.55 -16.91 6.88
CA ASP A 168 14.75 -17.56 6.33
C ASP A 168 15.23 -16.83 5.06
N LYS A 169 16.48 -16.35 5.08
CA LYS A 169 17.11 -15.63 3.97
C LYS A 169 17.12 -16.42 2.66
N ALA A 170 17.23 -17.75 2.73
CA ALA A 170 17.18 -18.59 1.53
C ALA A 170 15.80 -18.55 0.85
N LYS A 171 14.74 -18.33 1.63
CA LYS A 171 13.34 -18.26 1.16
C LYS A 171 12.90 -16.83 0.80
N THR A 172 13.63 -15.80 1.24
CA THR A 172 13.29 -14.39 0.97
C THR A 172 14.11 -13.73 -0.13
N LYS A 173 15.07 -14.42 -0.76
CA LYS A 173 15.96 -13.82 -1.78
C LYS A 173 15.24 -12.93 -2.81
N ARG A 174 14.13 -13.40 -3.40
CA ARG A 174 13.35 -12.63 -4.38
C ARG A 174 12.59 -11.44 -3.75
N LEU A 175 12.15 -11.54 -2.49
CA LEU A 175 11.60 -10.41 -1.74
C LEU A 175 12.68 -9.37 -1.45
N ASP A 176 13.88 -9.80 -1.04
CA ASP A 176 15.01 -8.91 -0.81
C ASP A 176 15.42 -8.17 -2.10
N GLU A 177 15.43 -8.86 -3.24
CA GLU A 177 15.68 -8.26 -4.54
C GLU A 177 14.59 -7.24 -4.93
N LEU A 178 13.30 -7.55 -4.70
CA LEU A 178 12.20 -6.61 -4.90
C LEU A 178 12.32 -5.38 -4.00
N HIS A 179 12.61 -5.59 -2.71
CA HIS A 179 12.80 -4.51 -1.73
C HIS A 179 13.95 -3.58 -2.12
N LYS A 180 15.08 -4.13 -2.59
CA LYS A 180 16.20 -3.34 -3.11
C LYS A 180 15.81 -2.50 -4.32
N ARG A 181 15.07 -3.07 -5.29
CA ARG A 181 14.55 -2.32 -6.45
C ARG A 181 13.60 -1.21 -6.00
N ALA A 182 12.71 -1.50 -5.06
CA ALA A 182 11.82 -0.50 -4.47
C ALA A 182 12.59 0.65 -3.82
N GLY A 183 13.71 0.35 -3.12
CA GLY A 183 14.61 1.34 -2.52
C GLY A 183 15.33 2.21 -3.54
N LEU A 184 15.81 1.63 -4.65
CA LEU A 184 16.43 2.39 -5.74
C LEU A 184 15.43 3.35 -6.39
N LEU A 185 14.19 2.91 -6.58
CA LEU A 185 13.11 3.77 -7.07
C LEU A 185 12.79 4.90 -6.09
N ALA A 186 12.76 4.61 -4.78
CA ALA A 186 12.47 5.60 -3.74
C ALA A 186 13.60 6.64 -3.66
N GLN A 187 14.86 6.20 -3.67
CA GLN A 187 16.02 7.07 -3.68
C GLN A 187 16.02 8.03 -4.87
N ARG A 188 15.54 7.57 -6.03
CA ARG A 188 15.39 8.40 -7.22
C ARG A 188 14.22 9.37 -7.11
N ALA A 189 13.05 8.89 -6.70
CA ALA A 189 11.81 9.66 -6.69
C ALA A 189 11.80 10.76 -5.62
N CYS A 190 12.36 10.44 -4.45
CA CYS A 190 12.25 11.25 -3.25
C CYS A 190 13.51 11.07 -2.38
N PRO A 191 14.69 11.53 -2.85
CA PRO A 191 15.93 11.40 -2.11
C PRO A 191 15.79 12.03 -0.73
N ASN A 192 16.30 11.34 0.29
CA ASN A 192 16.22 11.70 1.70
C ASN A 192 14.80 11.72 2.31
N GLN A 193 13.74 11.43 1.55
CA GLN A 193 12.35 11.37 2.03
C GLN A 193 11.80 9.94 2.05
N TRP A 194 12.66 8.94 2.29
CA TRP A 194 12.23 7.56 2.44
C TRP A 194 13.03 6.80 3.49
N LEU A 195 12.41 5.79 4.09
CA LEU A 195 13.01 4.88 5.07
C LEU A 195 12.62 3.42 4.77
N SER A 196 13.41 2.47 5.25
CA SER A 196 13.09 1.04 5.26
C SER A 196 12.98 0.55 6.70
N MET A 197 11.80 0.09 7.11
CA MET A 197 11.53 -0.31 8.49
C MET A 197 10.43 -1.36 8.57
N LEU A 198 10.29 -1.97 9.75
CA LEU A 198 9.21 -2.90 10.01
C LEU A 198 7.87 -2.14 10.09
N THR A 199 6.84 -2.70 9.48
CA THR A 199 5.45 -2.23 9.54
C THR A 199 4.54 -3.43 9.72
N ALA A 200 3.24 -3.18 9.88
CA ALA A 200 2.22 -4.23 9.76
C ALA A 200 2.25 -4.92 8.39
N TYR A 201 1.67 -6.12 8.35
CA TYR A 201 1.25 -6.73 7.09
C TYR A 201 0.02 -6.01 6.53
N SER A 202 -0.14 -6.11 5.22
CA SER A 202 -1.30 -5.67 4.43
C SER A 202 -1.62 -6.81 3.45
N ASP A 203 -2.15 -6.52 2.27
CA ASP A 203 -2.36 -7.48 1.16
C ASP A 203 -1.09 -8.28 0.79
N ASN A 204 0.10 -7.76 1.12
CA ASN A 204 1.35 -8.48 0.88
C ASN A 204 1.39 -9.83 1.61
N ALA A 205 0.71 -9.99 2.75
CA ALA A 205 0.62 -11.28 3.43
C ALA A 205 -0.05 -12.33 2.55
N GLY A 206 -1.22 -12.01 1.99
CA GLY A 206 -1.98 -12.88 1.11
C GLY A 206 -1.20 -13.25 -0.16
N PHE A 207 -0.59 -12.25 -0.82
CA PHE A 207 0.24 -12.49 -2.00
C PHE A 207 1.44 -13.40 -1.69
N ILE A 208 2.15 -13.13 -0.59
CA ILE A 208 3.30 -13.94 -0.16
C ILE A 208 2.88 -15.37 0.16
N ALA A 209 1.73 -15.56 0.82
CA ALA A 209 1.22 -16.88 1.14
C ALA A 209 0.75 -17.66 -0.09
N ALA A 210 0.29 -16.97 -1.14
CA ALA A 210 0.03 -17.57 -2.45
C ALA A 210 1.34 -17.87 -3.24
N GLY A 211 2.49 -17.42 -2.74
CA GLY A 211 3.81 -17.65 -3.33
C GLY A 211 4.26 -16.58 -4.34
N LEU A 212 3.72 -15.37 -4.23
CA LEU A 212 4.15 -14.19 -4.99
C LEU A 212 5.04 -13.28 -4.13
N PHE A 213 5.61 -12.27 -4.76
CA PHE A 213 6.54 -11.33 -4.14
C PHE A 213 5.91 -9.94 -4.11
N ALA A 214 5.61 -9.44 -2.91
CA ALA A 214 4.90 -8.17 -2.72
C ALA A 214 5.61 -7.26 -1.70
N GLN A 215 5.74 -5.99 -2.05
CA GLN A 215 6.36 -4.93 -1.25
C GLN A 215 5.29 -3.92 -0.82
N VAL A 216 5.14 -3.71 0.49
CA VAL A 216 4.25 -2.65 1.01
C VAL A 216 4.96 -1.30 0.99
N ILE A 217 4.23 -0.29 0.55
CA ILE A 217 4.57 1.13 0.53
C ILE A 217 3.52 1.82 1.40
N THR A 218 3.97 2.53 2.44
CA THR A 218 3.12 3.36 3.30
C THR A 218 3.80 4.69 3.53
N LEU A 219 3.07 5.70 4.01
CA LEU A 219 3.67 6.97 4.43
C LEU A 219 3.54 7.15 5.94
N LEU A 220 4.49 7.89 6.50
CA LEU A 220 4.49 8.34 7.89
C LEU A 220 5.08 9.75 7.97
N PRO A 221 4.67 10.58 8.95
CA PRO A 221 5.47 11.73 9.35
C PRO A 221 6.85 11.25 9.80
N ARG A 222 7.92 11.92 9.33
CA ARG A 222 9.32 11.54 9.60
C ARG A 222 9.59 11.26 11.07
N LYS A 223 9.11 12.14 11.94
CA LYS A 223 9.30 12.02 13.39
C LYS A 223 8.70 10.73 13.94
N GLU A 224 7.49 10.35 13.50
CA GLU A 224 6.86 9.09 13.92
C GLU A 224 7.66 7.88 13.42
N ALA A 225 8.10 7.91 12.16
CA ALA A 225 8.91 6.84 11.57
C ALA A 225 10.28 6.68 12.25
N GLU A 226 10.98 7.78 12.49
CA GLU A 226 12.29 7.79 13.14
C GLU A 226 12.17 7.34 14.60
N THR A 227 11.19 7.83 15.37
CA THR A 227 10.97 7.37 16.75
C THR A 227 10.81 5.84 16.80
N LEU A 228 9.92 5.29 15.98
CA LEU A 228 9.72 3.84 15.94
C LEU A 228 10.99 3.10 15.47
N LEU A 229 11.68 3.60 14.44
CA LEU A 229 12.88 2.97 13.89
C LEU A 229 14.02 2.88 14.92
N HIS A 230 14.17 3.87 15.82
CA HIS A 230 15.16 3.84 16.90
C HIS A 230 14.85 2.76 17.95
N CYS A 231 13.57 2.41 18.12
CA CYS A 231 13.12 1.39 19.06
C CYS A 231 13.05 -0.01 18.44
N LEU A 232 12.95 -0.14 17.11
CA LEU A 232 12.81 -1.45 16.47
C LEU A 232 14.14 -2.23 16.41
N PRO A 233 14.10 -3.57 16.59
CA PRO A 233 15.30 -4.38 16.41
C PRO A 233 15.69 -4.45 14.92
N LYS A 234 16.99 -4.34 14.64
CA LYS A 234 17.53 -4.45 13.26
C LYS A 234 17.44 -5.87 12.70
N GLU A 235 17.43 -6.87 13.57
CA GLU A 235 17.39 -8.30 13.26
C GLU A 235 16.43 -9.04 14.20
N LYS A 236 16.09 -10.29 13.87
CA LYS A 236 15.21 -11.11 14.71
C LYS A 236 15.86 -11.32 16.08
N LEU A 237 15.12 -11.01 17.14
CA LEU A 237 15.58 -11.19 18.52
C LEU A 237 15.85 -12.68 18.82
N THR A 238 17.04 -12.97 19.37
CA THR A 238 17.43 -14.27 19.94
C THR A 238 17.72 -14.09 21.44
N GLY A 239 17.37 -15.07 22.29
CA GLY A 239 17.66 -15.00 23.74
C GLY A 239 16.70 -14.15 24.59
N GLN A 240 17.16 -13.67 25.76
CA GLN A 240 16.37 -13.08 26.87
C GLN A 240 16.02 -11.57 26.75
N ASN A 241 16.43 -10.85 25.70
CA ASN A 241 16.05 -9.45 25.41
C ASN A 241 14.59 -9.31 24.92
N LYS A 242 13.69 -10.15 25.46
CA LYS A 242 12.57 -10.76 24.74
C LYS A 242 11.20 -10.12 24.96
N THR A 243 11.00 -9.38 26.06
CA THR A 243 9.64 -8.96 26.43
C THR A 243 9.26 -7.66 25.72
N ALA A 244 9.77 -6.50 26.14
CA ALA A 244 9.32 -5.22 25.59
C ALA A 244 9.60 -5.05 24.07
N MET A 245 10.75 -5.54 23.59
CA MET A 245 11.09 -5.43 22.16
C MET A 245 10.41 -6.50 21.30
N GLY A 246 10.17 -7.67 21.86
CA GLY A 246 9.32 -8.68 21.22
C GLY A 246 7.88 -8.20 21.15
N GLU A 247 7.38 -7.61 22.22
CA GLU A 247 6.04 -7.02 22.33
C GLU A 247 5.85 -5.86 21.35
N LEU A 248 6.77 -4.89 21.29
CA LEU A 248 6.71 -3.83 20.27
C LEU A 248 6.71 -4.39 18.86
N THR A 249 7.59 -5.37 18.57
CA THR A 249 7.69 -6.01 17.25
C THR A 249 6.36 -6.69 16.88
N ASP A 250 5.78 -7.43 17.82
CA ASP A 250 4.50 -8.10 17.65
C ASP A 250 3.37 -7.10 17.44
N MET A 251 3.34 -6.01 18.21
CA MET A 251 2.35 -4.96 18.06
C MET A 251 2.44 -4.28 16.70
N VAL A 252 3.65 -3.97 16.21
CA VAL A 252 3.85 -3.38 14.88
C VAL A 252 3.40 -4.34 13.78
N ILE A 253 3.82 -5.61 13.82
CA ILE A 253 3.49 -6.59 12.78
C ILE A 253 1.99 -6.88 12.72
N LYS A 254 1.34 -6.97 13.88
CA LYS A 254 -0.09 -7.29 14.03
C LYS A 254 -0.97 -6.04 14.05
N ASN A 255 -0.39 -4.85 13.90
CA ASN A 255 -1.06 -3.58 13.97
C ASN A 255 -1.92 -3.37 15.24
N GLN A 256 -1.39 -3.84 16.38
CA GLN A 256 -2.09 -3.74 17.66
C GLN A 256 -1.96 -2.32 18.22
N LYS A 257 -3.08 -1.81 18.72
CA LYS A 257 -3.09 -0.51 19.41
C LYS A 257 -2.30 -0.59 20.71
N PRO A 258 -1.48 0.42 21.02
CA PRO A 258 -0.83 0.51 22.31
C PRO A 258 -1.86 0.56 23.45
N PRO A 259 -1.61 -0.13 24.57
CA PRO A 259 -2.41 0.05 25.78
C PRO A 259 -2.37 1.51 26.22
N GLN A 260 -3.50 2.02 26.71
CA GLN A 260 -3.62 3.40 27.12
C GLN A 260 -2.63 3.76 28.24
N GLY A 261 -1.86 4.84 28.08
CA GLY A 261 -0.84 5.29 29.03
C GLY A 261 0.42 4.42 29.07
N SER A 262 0.57 3.46 28.15
CA SER A 262 1.81 2.69 28.03
C SER A 262 2.89 3.48 27.28
N PRO A 263 4.19 3.21 27.54
CA PRO A 263 5.28 3.81 26.75
C PRO A 263 5.19 3.55 25.24
N PHE A 264 4.44 2.52 24.83
CA PHE A 264 4.24 2.21 23.42
C PHE A 264 3.38 3.23 22.69
N GLU A 265 2.55 4.03 23.38
CA GLU A 265 1.78 5.12 22.76
C GLU A 265 2.68 6.19 22.14
N GLU A 266 3.83 6.46 22.75
CA GLU A 266 4.80 7.44 22.26
C GLU A 266 5.70 6.87 21.16
N ILE A 267 5.84 5.54 21.10
CA ILE A 267 6.73 4.85 20.17
C ILE A 267 6.00 4.44 18.88
N ILE A 268 4.79 3.90 18.99
CA ILE A 268 3.99 3.48 17.84
C ILE A 268 3.47 4.72 17.12
N PRO A 269 3.65 4.85 15.79
CA PRO A 269 3.18 5.99 15.02
C PRO A 269 1.73 6.34 15.33
N PHE A 270 1.48 7.59 15.72
CA PHE A 270 0.12 8.09 15.92
C PHE A 270 -0.74 7.86 14.69
N THR A 271 -0.16 7.99 13.49
CA THR A 271 -0.79 7.65 12.20
C THR A 271 -1.40 6.24 12.19
N TRP A 272 -0.71 5.24 12.73
CA TRP A 272 -1.22 3.86 12.81
C TRP A 272 -2.21 3.68 13.95
N GLN A 273 -2.12 4.49 15.02
CA GLN A 273 -3.10 4.48 16.11
C GLN A 273 -4.49 4.96 15.65
N LEU A 274 -4.58 5.80 14.62
CA LEU A 274 -5.84 6.25 14.02
C LEU A 274 -6.59 5.16 13.22
N MET A 275 -5.87 4.20 12.66
CA MET A 275 -6.42 3.17 11.78
C MET A 275 -7.59 2.42 12.44
N HIS A 276 -8.64 2.08 11.69
CA HIS A 276 -9.85 1.39 12.22
C HIS A 276 -10.57 2.14 13.35
N THR A 277 -10.35 3.45 13.50
CA THR A 277 -11.08 4.30 14.45
C THR A 277 -11.92 5.35 13.73
N ALA A 278 -12.80 6.03 14.47
CA ALA A 278 -13.55 7.18 13.97
C ALA A 278 -12.66 8.38 13.59
N ASP A 279 -11.41 8.40 14.07
CA ASP A 279 -10.44 9.45 13.78
C ASP A 279 -9.60 9.18 12.53
N ASP A 280 -9.78 8.04 11.84
CA ASP A 280 -9.27 7.88 10.47
C ASP A 280 -10.14 8.64 9.47
N LYS A 281 -10.01 9.96 9.51
CA LYS A 281 -10.84 10.96 8.81
C LYS A 281 -10.02 11.87 7.93
N ILE A 282 -10.68 12.49 6.96
CA ILE A 282 -10.06 13.36 5.95
C ILE A 282 -9.18 14.46 6.56
N GLU A 283 -9.55 14.98 7.74
CA GLU A 283 -8.82 16.04 8.45
C GLU A 283 -7.45 15.61 8.96
N THR A 284 -7.19 14.30 9.06
CA THR A 284 -5.89 13.77 9.48
C THR A 284 -4.91 13.56 8.33
N LEU A 285 -5.38 13.70 7.09
CA LEU A 285 -4.56 13.56 5.89
C LEU A 285 -3.79 14.85 5.59
N ASN A 286 -2.74 14.74 4.78
CA ASN A 286 -2.03 15.91 4.27
C ASN A 286 -1.74 15.78 2.77
N SER A 287 -1.69 16.91 2.06
CA SER A 287 -1.47 16.96 0.62
C SER A 287 -0.06 16.49 0.21
N GLU A 288 0.94 16.72 1.06
CA GLU A 288 2.31 16.28 0.85
C GLU A 288 2.43 14.77 0.64
N ALA A 289 1.62 13.97 1.36
CA ALA A 289 1.57 12.53 1.21
C ALA A 289 1.16 12.08 -0.20
N PHE A 290 0.15 12.75 -0.77
CA PHE A 290 -0.34 12.47 -2.12
C PHE A 290 0.74 12.78 -3.16
N THR A 291 1.39 13.93 -3.04
CA THR A 291 2.48 14.36 -3.93
C THR A 291 3.69 13.43 -3.85
N LEU A 292 4.09 13.04 -2.64
CA LEU A 292 5.21 12.13 -2.44
C LEU A 292 4.94 10.75 -3.05
N THR A 293 3.72 10.22 -2.84
CA THR A 293 3.29 8.96 -3.45
C THR A 293 3.24 9.06 -4.98
N GLU A 294 2.75 10.17 -5.54
CA GLU A 294 2.74 10.39 -6.99
C GLU A 294 4.15 10.44 -7.60
N LYS A 295 5.12 11.06 -6.91
CA LYS A 295 6.53 11.05 -7.34
C LYS A 295 7.06 9.61 -7.44
N TYR A 296 6.78 8.78 -6.42
CA TYR A 296 7.18 7.38 -6.42
C TYR A 296 6.50 6.57 -7.53
N LEU A 297 5.20 6.77 -7.74
CA LEU A 297 4.44 6.15 -8.83
C LEU A 297 4.96 6.56 -10.21
N THR A 298 5.35 7.83 -10.37
CA THR A 298 5.96 8.32 -11.62
C THR A 298 7.30 7.61 -11.87
N ALA A 299 8.15 7.47 -10.86
CA ALA A 299 9.40 6.71 -10.98
C ALA A 299 9.16 5.23 -11.30
N LEU A 300 8.09 4.62 -10.79
CA LEU A 300 7.67 3.26 -11.17
C LEU A 300 7.27 3.16 -12.64
N ALA A 301 6.59 4.16 -13.21
CA ALA A 301 6.15 4.15 -14.61
C ALA A 301 7.30 4.35 -15.60
N GLU A 302 8.35 5.01 -15.17
CA GLU A 302 9.51 5.28 -15.98
C GLU A 302 10.40 4.01 -16.02
N ASN A 303 10.26 3.25 -17.10
CA ASN A 303 11.13 2.11 -17.37
C ASN A 303 12.54 2.60 -17.74
N TYR A 304 13.51 2.39 -16.86
CA TYR A 304 14.93 2.66 -17.13
C TYR A 304 15.66 1.40 -17.59
N ARG A 305 16.58 1.58 -18.54
CA ARG A 305 17.57 0.57 -18.93
C ARG A 305 18.81 0.69 -18.06
#